data_AF-U9UKU8-F1
#
_entry.id   AF-U9UKU8-F1
#
_cell.length_a   1.000
_cell.length_b   1.000
_cell.length_c   1.000
_cell.angle_alpha   90.00
_cell.angle_beta   90.00
_cell.angle_gamma   90.00
#
_symmetry.space_group_name_H-M   'P 1'
#
loop_
_entity.id
_entity.type
_entity.pdbx_description
1 polymer ?
#
loop_
_entity_poly.entity_id
_entity_poly.type
_entity_poly.pdbx_seq_one_letter_code
_entity_poly.pdbx_strand_id
1 'polypeptide(L)'
;MQIDINIIYYFEKSIFVIDPTLKIDETTQSQIRRHSALIEFMDTHCHARAYSFQIKKCNNPTCPYCKPIRLPSQEFHDLSFLPDPIPSQENTDHYAAFQSANAEPIPKSILVVGKIRGYIDCEDCKKRRCVYSDKFLNSDEQQDFQQVLESYSYSCGAPIFPDDHYLKEVVFVRTRINCDSPIEVLYYSSRKSGNYPICYYCGESEGLVAPPESLKQRFKQIYPLCEMCIENRKGFHTKGEIKTNGRASKRRKT
;
A
#
# COMPACT_ATOMS: atom_id res chain seq x y z
N MET A 1 18.08 -5.98 18.32
CA MET A 1 17.37 -5.90 17.03
C MET A 1 16.92 -7.31 16.72
N GLN A 2 15.70 -7.67 17.15
CA GLN A 2 15.19 -9.03 17.00
C GLN A 2 14.80 -9.19 15.52
N ILE A 3 15.66 -9.81 14.73
CA ILE A 3 15.26 -10.24 13.39
C ILE A 3 14.23 -11.34 13.62
N ASP A 4 13.02 -11.11 13.13
CA ASP A 4 11.87 -11.99 13.30
C ASP A 4 12.24 -13.39 12.79
N ILE A 5 12.17 -14.41 13.66
CA ILE A 5 12.57 -15.79 13.34
C ILE A 5 11.78 -16.31 12.12
N ASN A 6 10.55 -15.82 11.95
CA ASN A 6 9.72 -16.12 10.79
C ASN A 6 10.31 -15.57 9.49
N ILE A 7 10.87 -14.36 9.49
CA ILE A 7 11.47 -13.75 8.29
C ILE A 7 12.69 -14.54 7.83
N ILE A 8 13.55 -14.97 8.77
CA ILE A 8 14.71 -15.81 8.45
C ILE A 8 14.25 -17.14 7.85
N TYR A 9 13.25 -17.78 8.46
CA TYR A 9 12.72 -19.06 8.00
C TYR A 9 12.11 -19.00 6.58
N TYR A 10 11.33 -17.95 6.28
CA TYR A 10 10.75 -17.77 4.95
C TYR A 10 11.79 -17.40 3.90
N PHE A 11 12.79 -16.59 4.28
CA PHE A 11 13.90 -16.23 3.40
C PHE A 11 14.75 -17.44 3.06
N GLU A 12 15.11 -18.24 4.06
CA GLU A 12 15.83 -19.51 3.88
C GLU A 12 15.08 -20.42 2.92
N LYS A 13 13.81 -20.74 3.19
CA LYS A 13 13.03 -21.61 2.31
C LYS A 13 12.98 -21.12 0.86
N SER A 14 12.99 -19.81 0.65
CA SER A 14 12.90 -19.24 -0.70
C SER A 14 14.25 -19.25 -1.41
N ILE A 15 15.35 -18.97 -0.71
CA ILE A 15 16.69 -18.96 -1.32
C ILE A 15 17.24 -20.36 -1.54
N PHE A 16 16.88 -21.33 -0.69
CA PHE A 16 17.23 -22.75 -0.87
C PHE A 16 16.56 -23.38 -2.10
N VAL A 17 15.46 -22.81 -2.60
CA VAL A 17 14.86 -23.22 -3.89
C VAL A 17 15.76 -22.83 -5.07
N ILE A 18 16.51 -21.73 -4.94
CA ILE A 18 17.42 -21.24 -5.98
C ILE A 18 18.72 -22.04 -5.96
N ASP A 19 19.32 -22.20 -4.77
CA ASP A 19 20.50 -23.03 -4.59
C ASP A 19 20.44 -23.78 -3.25
N PRO A 20 20.22 -25.11 -3.27
CA PRO A 20 20.07 -25.89 -2.05
C PRO A 20 21.40 -26.07 -1.29
N THR A 21 22.53 -25.69 -1.87
CA THR A 21 23.87 -25.90 -1.30
C THR A 21 24.34 -24.76 -0.40
N LEU A 22 23.61 -23.64 -0.38
CA LEU A 22 23.91 -22.48 0.46
C LEU A 22 23.91 -22.84 1.95
N LYS A 23 24.76 -22.18 2.72
CA LYS A 23 24.79 -22.32 4.18
C LYS A 23 24.63 -20.96 4.85
N ILE A 24 23.91 -20.96 5.97
CA ILE A 24 23.58 -19.73 6.70
C ILE A 24 24.83 -18.99 7.22
N ASP A 25 25.94 -19.70 7.42
CA ASP A 25 27.22 -19.14 7.87
C ASP A 25 28.08 -18.56 6.74
N GLU A 26 27.67 -18.74 5.47
CA GLU A 26 28.35 -18.17 4.30
C GLU A 26 27.95 -16.70 4.10
N THR A 27 28.70 -15.82 4.75
CA THR A 27 28.40 -14.38 4.81
C THR A 27 29.29 -13.51 3.93
N THR A 28 30.28 -14.10 3.24
CA THR A 28 31.23 -13.37 2.40
C THR A 28 30.99 -13.57 0.91
N GLN A 29 31.32 -12.56 0.10
CA GLN A 29 31.17 -12.63 -1.36
C GLN A 29 31.96 -13.79 -1.99
N SER A 30 33.13 -14.14 -1.45
CA SER A 30 33.95 -15.24 -1.97
C SER A 30 33.35 -16.62 -1.70
N GLN A 31 32.59 -16.77 -0.61
CA GLN A 31 31.81 -17.98 -0.33
C GLN A 31 30.61 -18.05 -1.27
N ILE A 32 29.82 -16.98 -1.36
CA ILE A 32 28.64 -16.90 -2.23
C ILE A 32 28.97 -17.18 -3.70
N ARG A 33 30.13 -16.72 -4.20
CA ARG A 33 30.58 -16.97 -5.58
C ARG A 33 30.82 -18.45 -5.92
N ARG A 34 30.86 -19.35 -4.94
CA ARG A 34 30.99 -20.80 -5.17
C ARG A 34 29.66 -21.45 -5.58
N HIS A 35 28.55 -20.77 -5.35
CA HIS A 35 27.19 -21.24 -5.61
C HIS A 35 26.74 -20.85 -7.01
N SER A 36 27.14 -21.64 -8.00
CA SER A 36 26.91 -21.32 -9.41
C SER A 36 25.44 -21.11 -9.78
N ALA A 37 24.51 -21.86 -9.18
CA ALA A 37 23.07 -21.70 -9.44
C ALA A 37 22.53 -20.38 -8.87
N LEU A 38 22.99 -19.98 -7.69
CA LEU A 38 22.67 -18.66 -7.12
C LEU A 38 23.23 -17.53 -8.00
N ILE A 39 24.48 -17.65 -8.45
CA ILE A 39 25.11 -16.64 -9.31
C ILE A 39 24.37 -16.53 -10.65
N GLU A 40 24.04 -17.65 -11.28
CA GLU A 40 23.24 -17.67 -12.51
C GLU A 40 21.87 -17.00 -12.30
N PHE A 41 21.19 -17.29 -11.19
CA PHE A 41 19.93 -16.62 -10.85
C PHE A 41 20.11 -15.11 -10.70
N MET A 42 21.16 -14.66 -9.99
CA MET A 42 21.46 -13.25 -9.83
C MET A 42 21.73 -12.56 -11.17
N ASP A 43 22.43 -13.22 -12.09
CA ASP A 43 22.76 -12.64 -13.39
C ASP A 43 21.57 -12.60 -14.35
N THR A 44 20.62 -13.53 -14.22
CA THR A 44 19.50 -13.69 -15.16
C THR A 44 18.18 -13.10 -14.68
N HIS A 45 17.96 -13.02 -13.37
CA HIS A 45 16.68 -12.60 -12.76
C HIS A 45 16.83 -11.36 -11.89
N CYS A 46 18.05 -10.98 -11.51
CA CYS A 46 18.29 -9.83 -10.65
C CYS A 46 18.99 -8.70 -11.40
N HIS A 47 18.86 -7.51 -10.84
CA HIS A 47 19.53 -6.31 -11.30
C HIS A 47 19.95 -5.50 -10.09
N ALA A 48 21.24 -5.61 -9.76
CA ALA A 48 21.86 -4.88 -8.67
C ALA A 48 22.37 -3.53 -9.19
N ARG A 49 21.95 -2.45 -8.56
CA ARG A 49 22.41 -1.08 -8.79
C ARG A 49 22.86 -0.45 -7.48
N ALA A 50 23.43 0.74 -7.57
CA ALA A 50 23.94 1.48 -6.41
C ALA A 50 22.87 1.70 -5.31
N TYR A 51 21.59 1.85 -5.70
CA TYR A 51 20.50 2.19 -4.79
C TYR A 51 19.35 1.19 -4.80
N SER A 52 19.41 0.15 -5.62
CA SER A 52 18.33 -0.82 -5.74
C SER A 52 18.84 -2.21 -6.02
N PHE A 53 18.16 -3.20 -5.48
CA PHE A 53 18.29 -4.59 -5.87
C PHE A 53 16.92 -5.04 -6.35
N GLN A 54 16.80 -5.33 -7.64
CA GLN A 54 15.52 -5.66 -8.26
C GLN A 54 15.54 -7.10 -8.72
N ILE A 55 14.43 -7.80 -8.52
CA ILE A 55 14.24 -9.18 -8.97
C ILE A 55 13.04 -9.18 -9.92
N LYS A 56 13.21 -9.71 -11.12
CA LYS A 56 12.16 -9.84 -12.13
C LYS A 56 12.06 -11.30 -12.57
N LYS A 57 10.83 -11.80 -12.72
CA LYS A 57 10.61 -13.09 -13.39
C LYS A 57 11.08 -13.02 -14.85
N CYS A 58 11.51 -14.13 -15.41
CA CYS A 58 11.72 -14.24 -16.86
C CYS A 58 10.48 -14.85 -17.53
N ASN A 59 10.29 -14.57 -18.83
CA ASN A 59 9.21 -15.16 -19.63
C ASN A 59 9.59 -16.54 -20.21
N ASN A 60 10.59 -17.21 -19.63
CA ASN A 60 10.98 -18.54 -20.08
C ASN A 60 10.09 -19.59 -19.39
N PRO A 61 9.24 -20.34 -20.13
CA PRO A 61 8.35 -21.34 -19.54
C PRO A 61 9.11 -22.53 -18.94
N THR A 62 10.37 -22.74 -19.29
CA THR A 62 11.23 -23.78 -18.73
C THR A 62 12.10 -23.27 -17.58
N CYS A 63 11.90 -22.04 -17.12
CA CYS A 63 12.66 -21.51 -16.00
C CYS A 63 12.34 -22.30 -14.72
N PRO A 64 13.34 -22.88 -14.04
CA PRO A 64 13.11 -23.67 -12.84
C PRO A 64 12.70 -22.81 -11.63
N TYR A 65 12.96 -21.50 -11.68
CA TYR A 65 12.73 -20.57 -10.58
C TYR A 65 11.40 -19.81 -10.71
N CYS A 66 11.02 -19.45 -11.94
CA CYS A 66 9.86 -18.60 -12.18
C CYS A 66 8.57 -19.42 -12.18
N LYS A 67 7.75 -19.23 -11.15
CA LYS A 67 6.33 -19.64 -11.21
C LYS A 67 5.61 -18.93 -12.36
N PRO A 68 4.54 -19.53 -12.93
CA PRO A 68 3.78 -18.95 -14.04
C PRO A 68 3.51 -17.45 -13.88
N ILE A 69 3.71 -16.71 -14.97
CA ILE A 69 3.45 -15.27 -15.02
C ILE A 69 1.93 -15.07 -15.00
N ARG A 70 1.49 -14.18 -14.10
CA ARG A 70 0.06 -13.88 -13.91
C ARG A 70 -0.41 -12.67 -14.72
N LEU A 71 0.52 -11.88 -15.26
CA LEU A 71 0.20 -10.78 -16.17
C LEU A 71 0.00 -11.32 -17.59
N PRO A 72 -0.84 -10.66 -18.42
CA PRO A 72 -0.88 -10.90 -19.86
C PRO A 72 0.52 -10.80 -20.46
N SER A 73 0.83 -11.68 -21.42
CA SER A 73 2.19 -11.79 -21.97
C SER A 73 2.71 -10.46 -22.54
N GLN A 74 1.84 -9.68 -23.17
CA GLN A 74 2.21 -8.40 -23.78
C GLN A 74 2.61 -7.35 -22.72
N GLU A 75 1.82 -7.17 -21.66
CA GLU A 75 2.16 -6.27 -20.55
C GLU A 75 3.44 -6.71 -19.82
N PHE A 76 3.60 -8.01 -19.59
CA PHE A 76 4.79 -8.53 -18.94
C PHE A 76 6.07 -8.30 -19.76
N HIS A 77 5.94 -8.38 -21.08
CA HIS A 77 7.04 -8.07 -22.01
C HIS A 77 7.46 -6.60 -21.90
N ASP A 78 6.51 -5.70 -21.71
CA ASP A 78 6.76 -4.26 -21.62
C ASP A 78 7.29 -3.81 -20.24
N LEU A 79 7.21 -4.67 -19.21
CA LEU A 79 7.81 -4.37 -17.92
C LEU A 79 9.34 -4.22 -18.06
N SER A 80 9.88 -3.08 -17.66
CA SER A 80 11.32 -2.89 -17.51
C SER A 80 11.74 -2.96 -16.03
N PHE A 81 13.03 -3.16 -15.76
CA PHE A 81 13.56 -2.80 -14.46
C PHE A 81 13.30 -1.31 -14.20
N LEU A 82 13.02 -0.97 -12.95
CA LEU A 82 12.85 0.42 -12.53
C LEU A 82 14.17 1.17 -12.72
N PRO A 83 14.12 2.44 -13.18
CA PRO A 83 15.29 3.28 -13.27
C PRO A 83 15.82 3.64 -11.87
N ASP A 84 17.08 4.08 -11.81
CA ASP A 84 17.62 4.61 -10.56
C ASP A 84 16.89 5.89 -10.14
N PRO A 85 16.81 6.19 -8.83
CA PRO A 85 16.31 7.46 -8.34
C PRO A 85 17.09 8.62 -8.97
N ILE A 86 16.37 9.58 -9.54
CA ILE A 86 16.97 10.81 -10.10
C ILE A 86 16.78 11.97 -9.12
N PRO A 87 17.68 12.98 -9.10
CA PRO A 87 17.47 14.19 -8.30
C PRO A 87 16.18 14.91 -8.66
N SER A 88 15.54 15.53 -7.68
CA SER A 88 14.35 16.36 -7.89
C SER A 88 14.74 17.65 -8.60
N GLN A 89 13.86 18.09 -9.51
CA GLN A 89 14.04 19.35 -10.24
C GLN A 89 13.87 20.58 -9.33
N GLU A 90 13.10 20.46 -8.25
CA GLU A 90 12.84 21.56 -7.31
C GLU A 90 13.89 21.65 -6.20
N ASN A 91 14.51 20.52 -5.85
CA ASN A 91 15.58 20.47 -4.86
C ASN A 91 16.52 19.29 -5.15
N THR A 92 17.74 19.60 -5.60
CA THR A 92 18.75 18.61 -5.99
C THR A 92 19.27 17.76 -4.82
N ASP A 93 19.03 18.17 -3.56
CA ASP A 93 19.38 17.40 -2.35
C ASP A 93 18.35 16.30 -2.04
N HIS A 94 17.25 16.24 -2.79
CA HIS A 94 16.23 15.21 -2.67
C HIS A 94 16.02 14.46 -4.00
N TYR A 95 15.58 13.21 -3.93
CA TYR A 95 15.16 12.46 -5.11
C TYR A 95 13.79 12.93 -5.62
N ALA A 96 13.57 12.83 -6.92
CA ALA A 96 12.27 13.04 -7.54
C ALA A 96 11.24 12.04 -6.97
N ALA A 97 9.99 12.48 -6.83
CA ALA A 97 8.93 11.62 -6.34
C ALA A 97 8.67 10.46 -7.33
N PHE A 98 8.46 9.24 -6.82
CA PHE A 98 8.12 8.07 -7.66
C PHE A 98 6.90 8.33 -8.58
N GLN A 99 5.99 9.19 -8.14
CA GLN A 99 4.74 9.55 -8.81
C GLN A 99 4.92 10.53 -9.98
N SER A 100 6.00 11.32 -10.03
CA SER A 100 6.27 12.18 -11.19
C SER A 100 6.73 11.37 -12.42
N ALA A 101 6.97 10.07 -12.25
CA ALA A 101 7.24 9.14 -13.34
C ALA A 101 5.99 8.40 -13.85
N ASN A 102 4.86 8.38 -13.12
CA ASN A 102 3.65 7.61 -13.50
C ASN A 102 2.33 8.32 -13.12
N ALA A 103 1.50 8.62 -14.12
CA ALA A 103 0.18 9.24 -13.93
C ALA A 103 -0.78 8.30 -13.17
N GLU A 104 -1.73 8.88 -12.41
CA GLU A 104 -2.79 8.11 -11.73
C GLU A 104 -3.83 7.71 -12.76
N PRO A 105 -4.12 6.41 -12.96
CA PRO A 105 -5.15 6.00 -13.91
C PRO A 105 -6.58 6.35 -13.45
N ILE A 106 -6.76 6.68 -12.16
CA ILE A 106 -8.07 6.77 -11.53
C ILE A 106 -8.60 8.21 -11.58
N PRO A 107 -9.79 8.45 -12.17
CA PRO A 107 -10.42 9.76 -12.15
C PRO A 107 -10.69 10.23 -10.72
N LYS A 108 -10.19 11.41 -10.34
CA LYS A 108 -10.40 11.97 -8.98
C LYS A 108 -11.88 12.09 -8.59
N SER A 109 -12.79 12.17 -9.57
CA SER A 109 -14.24 12.20 -9.37
C SER A 109 -14.80 10.95 -8.69
N ILE A 110 -14.12 9.80 -8.78
CA ILE A 110 -14.59 8.55 -8.19
C ILE A 110 -14.25 8.38 -6.71
N LEU A 111 -13.21 9.08 -6.23
CA LEU A 111 -12.72 8.98 -4.85
C LEU A 111 -13.56 9.86 -3.92
N VAL A 112 -14.85 9.54 -3.81
CA VAL A 112 -15.82 10.24 -2.95
C VAL A 112 -16.68 9.24 -2.19
N VAL A 113 -17.25 9.67 -1.04
CA VAL A 113 -17.95 8.76 -0.12
C VAL A 113 -19.14 8.03 -0.77
N GLY A 114 -19.90 8.72 -1.62
CA GLY A 114 -21.07 8.14 -2.31
C GLY A 114 -20.74 7.08 -3.35
N LYS A 115 -19.45 6.93 -3.70
CA LYS A 115 -18.96 5.94 -4.66
C LYS A 115 -18.32 4.73 -3.99
N ILE A 116 -18.26 4.68 -2.65
CA ILE A 116 -17.77 3.51 -1.91
C ILE A 116 -18.78 2.35 -2.09
N ARG A 117 -18.29 1.17 -2.46
CA ARG A 117 -19.06 -0.06 -2.66
C ARG A 117 -18.69 -1.19 -1.71
N GLY A 118 -17.54 -1.08 -1.07
CA GLY A 118 -17.08 -2.08 -0.11
C GLY A 118 -15.73 -1.72 0.46
N TYR A 119 -15.12 -2.71 1.08
CA TYR A 119 -13.81 -2.62 1.68
C TYR A 119 -13.00 -3.85 1.34
N ILE A 120 -11.68 -3.68 1.32
CA ILE A 120 -10.71 -4.77 1.13
C ILE A 120 -9.58 -4.58 2.15
N ASP A 121 -9.12 -5.68 2.73
CA ASP A 121 -8.05 -5.65 3.72
C ASP A 121 -6.72 -5.96 3.06
N CYS A 122 -5.71 -5.16 3.38
CA CYS A 122 -4.36 -5.38 2.87
C CYS A 122 -3.72 -6.58 3.59
N GLU A 123 -3.19 -7.54 2.84
CA GLU A 123 -2.53 -8.71 3.40
C GLU A 123 -1.28 -8.33 4.20
N ASP A 124 -0.51 -7.35 3.72
CA ASP A 124 0.78 -6.98 4.32
C ASP A 124 0.63 -6.18 5.62
N CYS A 125 -0.29 -5.21 5.66
CA CYS A 125 -0.41 -4.29 6.79
C CYS A 125 -1.74 -4.38 7.56
N LYS A 126 -2.65 -5.24 7.10
CA LYS A 126 -3.99 -5.48 7.68
C LYS A 126 -4.91 -4.24 7.73
N LYS A 127 -4.50 -3.13 7.12
CA LYS A 127 -5.36 -1.94 6.99
C LYS A 127 -6.47 -2.18 5.98
N ARG A 128 -7.67 -1.80 6.39
CA ARG A 128 -8.86 -1.79 5.54
C ARG A 128 -8.85 -0.60 4.59
N ARG A 129 -9.08 -0.84 3.30
CA ARG A 129 -9.08 0.14 2.21
C ARG A 129 -10.45 0.26 1.56
N CYS A 130 -10.80 1.45 1.10
CA CYS A 130 -12.07 1.71 0.43
C CYS A 130 -12.05 1.19 -1.02
N VAL A 131 -13.12 0.52 -1.41
CA VAL A 131 -13.37 0.11 -2.79
C VAL A 131 -14.48 0.99 -3.37
N TYR A 132 -14.26 1.50 -4.59
CA TYR A 132 -15.09 2.49 -5.25
C TYR A 132 -15.68 1.96 -6.56
N SER A 133 -16.85 2.45 -6.95
CA SER A 133 -17.40 2.28 -8.30
C SER A 133 -18.35 3.43 -8.63
N ASP A 134 -18.42 3.82 -9.89
CA ASP A 134 -19.31 4.89 -10.33
C ASP A 134 -20.80 4.46 -10.27
N LYS A 135 -21.07 3.21 -10.65
CA LYS A 135 -22.38 2.56 -10.59
C LYS A 135 -22.56 1.73 -9.33
N PHE A 136 -23.80 1.34 -9.03
CA PHE A 136 -24.04 0.23 -8.12
C PHE A 136 -23.74 -1.08 -8.85
N LEU A 137 -23.09 -2.02 -8.16
CA LEU A 137 -22.86 -3.35 -8.72
C LEU A 137 -24.18 -4.12 -8.74
N ASN A 138 -24.46 -4.81 -9.84
CA ASN A 138 -25.56 -5.75 -9.88
C ASN A 138 -25.22 -7.03 -9.09
N SER A 139 -26.17 -7.96 -8.94
CA SER A 139 -25.97 -9.18 -8.14
C SER A 139 -24.79 -10.03 -8.62
N ASP A 140 -24.62 -10.18 -9.92
CA ASP A 140 -23.55 -10.99 -10.52
C ASP A 140 -22.19 -10.30 -10.33
N GLU A 141 -22.10 -9.01 -10.61
CA GLU A 141 -20.90 -8.20 -10.37
C GLU A 141 -20.50 -8.17 -8.89
N GLN A 142 -21.48 -8.14 -8.00
CA GLN A 142 -21.28 -8.21 -6.56
C GLN A 142 -20.71 -9.58 -6.16
N GLN A 143 -21.23 -10.67 -6.73
CA GLN A 143 -20.75 -12.03 -6.48
C GLN A 143 -19.30 -12.21 -6.98
N ASP A 144 -19.02 -11.80 -8.22
CA ASP A 144 -17.68 -11.87 -8.81
C ASP A 144 -16.68 -11.03 -7.99
N PHE A 145 -17.09 -9.83 -7.58
CA PHE A 145 -16.27 -8.99 -6.71
C PHE A 145 -15.96 -9.67 -5.37
N GLN A 146 -16.94 -10.30 -4.71
CA GLN A 146 -16.69 -11.03 -3.46
C GLN A 146 -15.75 -12.22 -3.66
N GLN A 147 -15.91 -12.98 -4.75
CA GLN A 147 -15.02 -14.09 -5.07
C GLN A 147 -13.56 -13.61 -5.26
N VAL A 148 -13.37 -12.45 -5.86
CA VAL A 148 -12.04 -11.83 -5.96
C VAL A 148 -11.53 -11.41 -4.59
N LEU A 149 -12.35 -10.78 -3.73
CA LEU A 149 -11.92 -10.43 -2.37
C LEU A 149 -11.47 -11.64 -1.54
N GLU A 150 -12.11 -12.79 -1.72
CA GLU A 150 -11.81 -14.02 -0.98
C GLU A 150 -10.55 -14.75 -1.50
N SER A 151 -10.25 -14.63 -2.79
CA SER A 151 -9.14 -15.33 -3.45
C SER A 151 -7.89 -14.48 -3.66
N TYR A 152 -8.04 -13.15 -3.65
CA TYR A 152 -6.97 -12.21 -3.95
C TYR A 152 -6.29 -11.69 -2.68
N SER A 153 -4.98 -11.90 -2.61
CA SER A 153 -4.12 -11.31 -1.59
C SER A 153 -3.77 -9.87 -1.99
N TYR A 154 -4.53 -8.91 -1.48
CA TYR A 154 -4.38 -7.50 -1.84
C TYR A 154 -3.26 -6.82 -1.04
N SER A 155 -2.45 -6.02 -1.74
CA SER A 155 -1.46 -5.12 -1.14
C SER A 155 -1.83 -3.66 -1.42
N CYS A 156 -1.59 -2.76 -0.45
CA CYS A 156 -1.94 -1.34 -0.59
C CYS A 156 -1.37 -0.75 -1.88
N GLY A 157 -2.25 -0.19 -2.71
CA GLY A 157 -1.86 0.46 -3.97
C GLY A 157 -1.90 -0.45 -5.20
N ALA A 158 -2.05 -1.77 -5.01
CA ALA A 158 -2.21 -2.71 -6.13
C ALA A 158 -3.63 -2.61 -6.74
N PRO A 159 -3.79 -2.92 -8.05
CA PRO A 159 -5.12 -3.13 -8.61
C PRO A 159 -5.80 -4.35 -7.96
N ILE A 160 -7.14 -4.37 -7.90
CA ILE A 160 -7.91 -5.51 -7.34
C ILE A 160 -8.11 -6.62 -8.38
N PHE A 161 -8.23 -6.22 -9.65
CA PHE A 161 -8.55 -7.11 -10.76
C PHE A 161 -7.38 -7.18 -11.73
N PRO A 162 -7.18 -8.33 -12.40
CA PRO A 162 -6.24 -8.42 -13.52
C PRO A 162 -6.73 -7.62 -14.73
N ASP A 163 -5.81 -7.39 -15.67
CA ASP A 163 -6.00 -6.46 -16.77
C ASP A 163 -7.11 -6.84 -17.78
N ASP A 164 -7.43 -8.13 -17.84
CA ASP A 164 -8.44 -8.76 -18.70
C ASP A 164 -9.82 -8.94 -18.02
N HIS A 165 -9.94 -8.60 -16.73
CA HIS A 165 -11.19 -8.77 -16.01
C HIS A 165 -12.16 -7.62 -16.33
N TYR A 166 -13.40 -7.96 -16.67
CA TYR A 166 -14.42 -6.97 -17.08
C TYR A 166 -14.75 -5.93 -16.00
N LEU A 167 -14.52 -6.23 -14.72
CA LEU A 167 -14.69 -5.29 -13.60
C LEU A 167 -13.52 -4.33 -13.36
N LYS A 168 -12.37 -4.47 -14.04
CA LYS A 168 -11.19 -3.62 -13.82
C LYS A 168 -11.48 -2.13 -13.97
N GLU A 169 -12.29 -1.75 -14.96
CA GLU A 169 -12.67 -0.36 -15.22
C GLU A 169 -14.00 0.04 -14.53
N VAL A 170 -14.55 -0.86 -13.72
CA VAL A 170 -15.81 -0.65 -12.99
C VAL A 170 -15.53 -0.43 -11.51
N VAL A 171 -14.58 -1.18 -10.94
CA VAL A 171 -14.30 -1.24 -9.51
C VAL A 171 -12.86 -0.84 -9.25
N PHE A 172 -12.68 0.11 -8.35
CA PHE A 172 -11.40 0.79 -8.13
C PHE A 172 -11.01 0.78 -6.66
N VAL A 173 -9.71 0.68 -6.40
CA VAL A 173 -9.08 1.04 -5.12
C VAL A 173 -8.10 2.17 -5.36
N ARG A 174 -7.76 2.90 -4.31
CA ARG A 174 -6.74 3.93 -4.43
C ARG A 174 -5.37 3.28 -4.72
N THR A 175 -4.77 3.61 -5.86
CA THR A 175 -3.47 3.05 -6.27
C THR A 175 -2.28 3.87 -5.77
N ARG A 176 -2.42 5.19 -5.55
CA ARG A 176 -1.40 6.00 -4.86
C ARG A 176 -1.55 5.95 -3.34
N ILE A 177 -1.42 4.75 -2.80
CA ILE A 177 -1.38 4.51 -1.36
C ILE A 177 -0.43 3.35 -1.08
N ASN A 178 0.19 3.35 0.10
CA ASN A 178 1.07 2.26 0.53
C ASN A 178 0.70 1.83 1.96
N CYS A 179 1.40 0.82 2.48
CA CYS A 179 1.14 0.28 3.81
C CYS A 179 1.36 1.31 4.94
N ASP A 180 2.23 2.29 4.77
CA ASP A 180 2.46 3.35 5.77
C ASP A 180 1.39 4.43 5.76
N SER A 181 0.63 4.54 4.67
CA SER A 181 -0.43 5.52 4.55
C SER A 181 -1.55 5.26 5.57
N PRO A 182 -2.12 6.32 6.18
CA PRO A 182 -3.23 6.19 7.10
C PRO A 182 -4.50 5.69 6.38
N ILE A 183 -5.51 5.32 7.16
CA ILE A 183 -6.85 4.99 6.65
C ILE A 183 -7.44 6.21 5.94
N GLU A 184 -8.07 5.98 4.80
CA GLU A 184 -8.69 7.03 4.00
C GLU A 184 -9.71 7.82 4.83
N VAL A 185 -9.62 9.16 4.86
CA VAL A 185 -10.59 10.01 5.58
C VAL A 185 -12.04 9.77 5.16
N LEU A 186 -12.26 9.29 3.93
CA LEU A 186 -13.58 8.94 3.40
C LEU A 186 -14.17 7.67 4.04
N TYR A 187 -13.32 6.74 4.51
CA TYR A 187 -13.76 5.55 5.26
C TYR A 187 -14.66 5.95 6.43
N TYR A 188 -14.25 6.97 7.19
CA TYR A 188 -14.95 7.46 8.38
C TYR A 188 -16.26 8.20 8.09
N SER A 189 -16.50 8.56 6.83
CA SER A 189 -17.76 9.16 6.40
C SER A 189 -18.69 8.14 5.74
N SER A 190 -18.19 6.94 5.46
CA SER A 190 -18.93 5.89 4.78
C SER A 190 -19.98 5.28 5.71
N ARG A 191 -21.17 5.03 5.17
CA ARG A 191 -22.24 4.30 5.84
C ARG A 191 -22.45 2.90 5.28
N LYS A 192 -21.49 2.38 4.51
CA LYS A 192 -21.58 1.05 3.92
C LYS A 192 -21.53 -0.01 5.01
N SER A 193 -22.33 -1.07 4.85
CA SER A 193 -22.35 -2.24 5.72
C SER A 193 -20.93 -2.77 5.97
N GLY A 194 -20.64 -3.17 7.21
CA GLY A 194 -19.32 -3.63 7.63
C GLY A 194 -18.33 -2.51 7.98
N ASN A 195 -18.74 -1.24 7.91
CA ASN A 195 -17.94 -0.14 8.46
C ASN A 195 -18.02 -0.13 9.99
N TYR A 196 -16.88 0.04 10.64
CA TYR A 196 -16.78 0.25 12.08
C TYR A 196 -15.61 1.17 12.43
N PRO A 197 -15.61 1.78 13.63
CA PRO A 197 -14.53 2.67 14.06
C PRO A 197 -13.19 1.94 14.11
N ILE A 198 -12.17 2.51 13.47
CA ILE A 198 -10.79 2.01 13.49
C ILE A 198 -9.82 3.18 13.61
N CYS A 199 -8.64 2.93 14.18
CA CYS A 199 -7.58 3.91 14.33
C CYS A 199 -7.15 4.47 12.97
N TYR A 200 -7.03 5.80 12.88
CA TYR A 200 -6.64 6.53 11.67
C TYR A 200 -5.31 6.06 11.07
N TYR A 201 -4.35 5.69 11.92
CA TYR A 201 -3.00 5.36 11.45
C TYR A 201 -2.82 3.88 11.15
N CYS A 202 -3.23 3.00 12.06
CA CYS A 202 -2.97 1.57 11.96
C CYS A 202 -4.18 0.72 11.54
N GLY A 203 -5.40 1.26 11.60
CA GLY A 203 -6.61 0.50 11.26
C GLY A 203 -7.10 -0.46 12.35
N GLU A 204 -6.52 -0.44 13.55
CA GLU A 204 -6.96 -1.27 14.68
C GLU A 204 -8.30 -0.78 15.25
N SER A 205 -9.21 -1.70 15.57
CA SER A 205 -10.50 -1.38 16.20
C SER A 205 -10.45 -1.36 17.72
N GLU A 206 -9.49 -2.07 18.31
CA GLU A 206 -9.34 -2.14 19.76
C GLU A 206 -8.46 -1.01 20.33
N GLY A 207 -8.64 -0.74 21.63
CA GLY A 207 -7.84 0.25 22.36
C GLY A 207 -8.00 1.68 21.84
N LEU A 208 -9.15 2.01 21.25
CA LEU A 208 -9.45 3.37 20.79
C LEU A 208 -9.67 4.31 21.97
N VAL A 209 -8.96 5.43 21.96
CA VAL A 209 -9.00 6.43 23.03
C VAL A 209 -10.02 7.53 22.75
N ALA A 210 -10.65 8.03 23.82
CA ALA A 210 -11.53 9.17 23.72
C ALA A 210 -10.73 10.45 23.39
N PRO A 211 -11.16 11.27 22.41
CA PRO A 211 -10.47 12.50 22.10
C PRO A 211 -10.62 13.54 23.23
N PRO A 212 -9.57 14.33 23.52
CA PRO A 212 -9.64 15.44 24.48
C PRO A 212 -10.75 16.43 24.15
N GLU A 213 -11.41 16.95 25.18
CA GLU A 213 -12.53 17.90 25.02
C GLU A 213 -12.11 19.18 24.30
N SER A 214 -10.87 19.63 24.50
CA SER A 214 -10.28 20.77 23.81
C SER A 214 -10.25 20.59 22.28
N LEU A 215 -10.04 19.36 21.79
CA LEU A 215 -10.09 19.09 20.35
C LEU A 215 -11.52 19.09 19.85
N LYS A 216 -12.48 18.54 20.61
CA LYS A 216 -13.90 18.51 20.22
C LYS A 216 -14.49 19.91 20.05
N GLN A 217 -14.09 20.83 20.91
CA GLN A 217 -14.51 22.23 20.84
C GLN A 217 -13.89 22.99 19.65
N ARG A 218 -12.73 22.54 19.17
CA ARG A 218 -11.96 23.23 18.14
C ARG A 218 -12.16 22.67 16.73
N PHE A 219 -12.47 21.39 16.58
CA PHE A 219 -12.53 20.73 15.28
C PHE A 219 -13.86 20.02 15.05
N LYS A 220 -14.38 20.15 13.83
CA LYS A 220 -15.63 19.49 13.40
C LYS A 220 -15.48 17.98 13.31
N GLN A 221 -14.28 17.49 12.97
CA GLN A 221 -14.02 16.07 12.83
C GLN A 221 -12.69 15.72 13.47
N ILE A 222 -12.71 14.66 14.27
CA ILE A 222 -11.55 14.07 14.93
C ILE A 222 -11.57 12.58 14.58
N TYR A 223 -10.48 12.10 14.00
CA TYR A 223 -10.41 10.70 13.58
C TYR A 223 -9.93 9.83 14.75
N PRO A 224 -10.44 8.59 14.89
CA PRO A 224 -10.08 7.71 16.01
C PRO A 224 -8.58 7.44 16.08
N LEU A 225 -8.08 7.25 17.30
CA LEU A 225 -6.68 6.97 17.59
C LEU A 225 -6.64 5.86 18.65
N CYS A 226 -5.74 4.89 18.51
CA CYS A 226 -5.53 3.85 19.52
C CYS A 226 -4.35 4.16 20.45
N GLU A 227 -4.34 3.53 21.63
CA GLU A 227 -3.27 3.62 22.64
C GLU A 227 -1.89 3.33 22.05
N MET A 228 -1.76 2.25 21.27
CA MET A 228 -0.50 1.85 20.63
C MET A 228 0.05 2.94 19.70
N CYS A 229 -0.82 3.68 19.00
CA CYS A 229 -0.37 4.78 18.16
C CYS A 229 0.05 6.00 18.99
N ILE A 230 -0.55 6.23 20.16
CA ILE A 230 -0.12 7.28 21.10
C ILE A 230 1.28 6.97 21.64
N GLU A 231 1.54 5.72 22.03
CA GLU A 231 2.87 5.27 22.46
C GLU A 231 3.92 5.49 21.38
N ASN A 232 3.54 5.26 20.11
CA ASN A 232 4.32 5.59 18.92
C ASN A 232 4.30 7.09 18.55
N ARG A 233 3.99 7.96 19.51
CA ARG A 233 4.00 9.43 19.42
C ARG A 233 3.09 10.01 18.33
N LYS A 234 2.01 9.33 17.98
CA LYS A 234 0.97 9.89 17.11
C LYS A 234 -0.02 10.71 17.94
N GLY A 235 -0.47 11.82 17.38
CA GLY A 235 -1.57 12.62 17.91
C GLY A 235 -2.86 12.40 17.12
N PHE A 236 -3.99 12.91 17.62
CA PHE A 236 -5.25 12.85 16.88
C PHE A 236 -5.14 13.60 15.55
N HIS A 237 -5.58 12.96 14.47
CA HIS A 237 -5.81 13.65 13.21
C HIS A 237 -7.15 14.39 13.28
N THR A 238 -7.18 15.65 12.83
CA THR A 238 -8.37 16.51 12.91
C THR A 238 -8.64 17.22 11.59
N LYS A 239 -9.90 17.60 11.36
CA LYS A 239 -10.33 18.34 10.18
C LYS A 239 -11.44 19.34 10.50
N GLY A 240 -11.43 20.45 9.77
CA GLY A 240 -12.48 21.47 9.81
C GLY A 240 -12.48 22.26 11.11
N GLU A 241 -11.49 23.13 11.30
CA GLU A 241 -11.42 24.00 12.48
C GLU A 241 -12.67 24.89 12.59
N ILE A 242 -13.22 24.96 13.80
CA ILE A 242 -14.40 25.76 14.15
C ILE A 242 -13.90 27.19 14.40
N LYS A 243 -14.11 28.07 13.42
CA LYS A 243 -13.83 29.50 13.60
C LYS A 243 -14.86 30.06 14.59
N THR A 244 -14.41 30.40 15.79
CA THR A 244 -15.20 31.28 16.67
C THR A 244 -15.10 32.69 16.10
N ASN A 245 -16.24 33.31 15.78
CA ASN A 245 -16.28 34.73 15.42
C ASN A 245 -15.87 35.52 16.67
N GLY A 246 -14.58 35.80 16.81
CA GLY A 246 -14.09 36.78 17.76
C GLY A 246 -14.77 38.11 17.45
N ARG A 247 -15.60 38.60 18.38
CA ARG A 247 -16.01 40.01 18.37
C ARG A 247 -14.72 40.83 18.33
N ALA A 248 -14.44 41.44 17.19
CA ALA A 248 -13.42 42.46 17.10
C ALA A 248 -13.81 43.55 18.10
N SER A 249 -13.09 43.62 19.22
CA SER A 249 -13.20 44.72 20.16
C SER A 249 -12.83 45.97 19.38
N LYS A 250 -13.83 46.77 18.98
CA LYS A 250 -13.62 48.11 18.46
C LYS A 250 -12.94 48.90 19.58
N ARG A 251 -11.60 48.98 19.53
CA ARG A 251 -10.84 49.99 20.26
C ARG A 251 -11.34 51.34 19.78
N ARG A 252 -12.19 52.01 20.57
CA ARG A 252 -12.47 53.43 20.44
C ARG A 252 -11.12 54.15 20.58
N LYS A 253 -10.69 54.82 19.51
CA LYS A 253 -9.68 55.88 19.63
C LYS A 253 -10.33 57.02 20.41
N THR A 254 -9.80 57.28 21.60
CA THR A 254 -9.83 58.58 22.26
C THR A 254 -8.41 59.09 22.25
#